data_AF-A0A9D8IRC0-F1
#
_entry.id   AF-A0A9D8IRC0-F1
#
_cell.length_a   1.000
_cell.length_b   1.000
_cell.length_c   1.000
_cell.angle_alpha   90.00
_cell.angle_beta   90.00
_cell.angle_gamma   90.00
#
_symmetry.space_group_name_H-M   'P 1'
#
loop_
_entity.id
_entity.type
_entity.pdbx_description
1 polymer ?
#
loop_
_entity_poly.entity_id
_entity_poly.type
_entity_poly.pdbx_seq_one_letter_code
_entity_poly.pdbx_strand_id
1 'polypeptide(L)'
;MTVEPREDERAVMSIGDHLDELRRRTLLALAIPLPLAVVAFFFAPWIRAFLCEPAFRAQRASGMAPRLQVLNPVETISTDMQLALVVSLTLSAPWILWQLWKFVEPGLYASEKRFVRLLVPMSAALTVLGLALLQWVLMPIMLTFLVNFGGPDATLLETPSDSQSEASAPDAAKAPASSTDVAAHIGDRPVTVPLLQRPPEHPLPGQMWITPDHELQIAQPVGDGSHVELLTVPLRRSGPLEQQFRLREYLDFVLMLMLGTAVAFQLPLVILLLGWAGVVELPWLRSHRRHAIFVCAILAALITPTGDPISMGLLAVPLYGLYELGMFLLVVAPPSAVAQGTVLKRTREILFGRGRSAS
;
A
#
# COMPACT_ATOMS: atom_id res chain seq x y z
N MET A 1 -29.67 22.36 -57.65
CA MET A 1 -28.47 21.53 -57.41
C MET A 1 -27.95 21.91 -56.04
N THR A 2 -28.55 21.33 -55.00
CA THR A 2 -28.21 21.55 -53.60
C THR A 2 -26.95 20.75 -53.31
N VAL A 3 -25.82 21.45 -53.22
CA VAL A 3 -24.55 20.87 -52.80
C VAL A 3 -24.69 20.58 -51.31
N GLU A 4 -24.98 19.33 -50.96
CA GLU A 4 -24.79 18.88 -49.58
C GLU A 4 -23.29 18.96 -49.24
N PRO A 5 -22.92 19.48 -48.06
CA PRO A 5 -21.52 19.48 -47.65
C PRO A 5 -21.07 18.03 -47.42
N ARG A 6 -19.97 17.66 -48.07
CA ARG A 6 -19.31 16.35 -47.93
C ARG A 6 -18.93 16.11 -46.47
N GLU A 7 -19.26 14.94 -45.94
CA GLU A 7 -18.94 14.49 -44.58
C GLU A 7 -17.42 14.33 -44.30
N ASP A 8 -16.57 14.57 -45.30
CA ASP A 8 -15.12 14.33 -45.27
C ASP A 8 -14.29 15.41 -44.52
N GLU A 9 -14.89 16.55 -44.15
CA GLU A 9 -14.17 17.62 -43.42
C GLU A 9 -14.09 17.41 -41.89
N ARG A 10 -14.75 16.38 -41.34
CA ARG A 10 -14.77 16.13 -39.88
C ARG A 10 -13.54 15.37 -39.35
N ALA A 11 -12.61 14.95 -40.20
CA ALA A 11 -11.53 14.03 -39.82
C ALA A 11 -10.12 14.65 -39.72
N VAL A 12 -9.95 15.94 -40.03
CA VAL A 12 -8.67 16.63 -39.87
C VAL A 12 -8.85 17.76 -38.85
N MET A 13 -8.84 17.40 -37.57
CA MET A 13 -8.80 18.40 -36.50
C MET A 13 -7.54 19.26 -36.66
N SER A 14 -7.69 20.58 -36.59
CA SER A 14 -6.54 21.49 -36.54
C SER A 14 -5.71 21.20 -35.29
N ILE A 15 -4.40 21.46 -35.32
CA ILE A 15 -3.54 21.35 -34.11
C ILE A 15 -4.13 22.19 -32.96
N GLY A 16 -4.77 23.32 -33.27
CA GLY A 16 -5.52 24.11 -32.30
C GLY A 16 -6.69 23.34 -31.68
N ASP A 17 -7.52 22.69 -32.49
CA ASP A 17 -8.65 21.87 -32.03
C ASP A 17 -8.19 20.69 -31.16
N HIS A 18 -7.03 20.10 -31.49
CA HIS A 18 -6.43 19.03 -30.69
C HIS A 18 -5.94 19.53 -29.32
N LEU A 19 -5.37 20.75 -29.26
CA LEU A 19 -4.97 21.38 -27.99
C LEU A 19 -6.20 21.77 -27.14
N ASP A 20 -7.27 22.26 -27.75
CA ASP A 20 -8.51 22.58 -27.05
C ASP A 20 -9.18 21.32 -26.48
N GLU A 21 -9.14 20.22 -27.24
CA GLU A 21 -9.59 18.92 -26.75
C GLU A 21 -8.70 18.42 -25.60
N LEU A 22 -7.37 18.54 -25.69
CA LEU A 22 -6.46 18.19 -24.59
C LEU A 22 -6.80 18.95 -23.31
N ARG A 23 -6.98 20.27 -23.40
CA ARG A 23 -7.34 21.11 -22.25
C ARG A 23 -8.67 20.68 -21.66
N ARG A 24 -9.70 20.53 -22.49
CA ARG A 24 -11.04 20.14 -22.05
C ARG A 24 -11.02 18.77 -21.37
N ARG A 25 -10.30 17.80 -21.93
CA ARG A 25 -10.15 16.45 -21.37
C ARG A 25 -9.39 16.47 -20.06
N THR A 26 -8.34 17.26 -19.96
CA THR A 26 -7.56 17.44 -18.72
C THR A 26 -8.42 18.03 -17.60
N LEU A 27 -9.23 19.06 -17.90
CA LEU A 27 -10.16 19.64 -16.94
C LEU A 27 -11.24 18.63 -16.50
N LEU A 28 -11.78 17.85 -17.44
CA LEU A 28 -12.78 16.80 -17.13
C LEU A 28 -12.18 15.61 -16.36
N ALA A 29 -10.91 15.27 -16.60
CA ALA A 29 -10.19 14.24 -15.86
C ALA A 29 -9.99 14.66 -14.40
N LEU A 30 -9.76 15.95 -14.13
CA LEU A 30 -9.58 16.49 -12.79
C LEU A 30 -10.92 16.75 -12.06
N ALA A 31 -12.02 16.91 -12.78
CA ALA A 31 -13.34 17.25 -12.23
C ALA A 31 -13.91 16.25 -11.20
N ILE A 32 -13.60 14.95 -11.31
CA ILE A 32 -14.04 13.92 -10.35
C ILE A 32 -13.10 13.80 -9.12
N PRO A 33 -11.76 13.75 -9.27
CA PRO A 33 -10.86 13.66 -8.12
C PRO A 33 -11.03 14.78 -7.09
N LEU A 34 -11.38 16.02 -7.50
CA LEU A 34 -11.59 17.15 -6.58
C LEU A 34 -12.71 16.94 -5.55
N PRO A 35 -13.99 16.74 -5.95
CA PRO A 35 -15.06 16.49 -4.98
C PRO A 35 -14.83 15.19 -4.20
N LEU A 36 -14.20 14.20 -4.83
CA LEU A 36 -13.86 12.95 -4.15
C LEU A 36 -12.78 13.16 -3.07
N ALA A 37 -11.83 14.10 -3.26
CA ALA A 37 -10.86 14.48 -2.24
C ALA A 37 -11.55 15.15 -1.04
N VAL A 38 -12.52 16.04 -1.30
CA VAL A 38 -13.29 16.68 -0.23
C VAL A 38 -14.03 15.63 0.59
N VAL A 39 -14.70 14.68 -0.05
CA VAL A 39 -15.37 13.57 0.64
C VAL A 39 -14.35 12.73 1.41
N ALA A 40 -13.23 12.33 0.78
CA ALA A 40 -12.18 11.54 1.43
C ALA A 40 -11.59 12.24 2.66
N PHE A 41 -11.50 13.57 2.66
CA PHE A 41 -11.01 14.35 3.79
C PHE A 41 -11.93 14.21 5.03
N PHE A 42 -13.26 14.25 4.86
CA PHE A 42 -14.19 14.01 5.96
C PHE A 42 -14.08 12.59 6.54
N PHE A 43 -13.72 11.62 5.71
CA PHE A 43 -13.49 10.23 6.11
C PHE A 43 -12.03 9.92 6.42
N ALA A 44 -11.13 10.92 6.45
CA ALA A 44 -9.70 10.70 6.64
C ALA A 44 -9.36 9.89 7.91
N PRO A 45 -10.01 10.09 9.08
CA PRO A 45 -9.72 9.27 10.26
C PRO A 45 -9.99 7.78 10.05
N TRP A 46 -11.05 7.45 9.30
CA TRP A 46 -11.43 6.07 8.99
C TRP A 46 -10.48 5.45 7.98
N ILE A 47 -10.16 6.19 6.93
CA ILE A 47 -9.23 5.75 5.90
C ILE A 47 -7.83 5.57 6.50
N ARG A 48 -7.36 6.51 7.32
CA ARG A 48 -6.07 6.41 8.03
C ARG A 48 -6.03 5.18 8.94
N ALA A 49 -7.08 4.93 9.73
CA ALA A 49 -7.13 3.75 10.58
C ALA A 49 -7.02 2.46 9.74
N PHE A 50 -7.70 2.41 8.59
CA PHE A 50 -7.60 1.29 7.66
C PHE A 50 -6.18 1.15 7.06
N LEU A 51 -5.57 2.26 6.62
CA LEU A 51 -4.22 2.29 6.05
C LEU A 51 -3.14 1.91 7.07
N CYS A 52 -3.31 2.23 8.36
CA CYS A 52 -2.36 1.93 9.43
C CYS A 52 -2.49 0.52 10.01
N GLU A 53 -3.58 -0.19 9.76
CA GLU A 53 -3.80 -1.53 10.29
C GLU A 53 -2.69 -2.54 9.92
N PRO A 54 -2.14 -2.58 8.69
CA PRO A 54 -1.01 -3.44 8.38
C PRO A 54 0.23 -3.15 9.23
N ALA A 55 0.51 -1.88 9.53
CA ALA A 55 1.60 -1.51 10.43
C ALA A 55 1.37 -2.00 11.85
N PHE A 56 0.15 -1.87 12.37
CA PHE A 56 -0.18 -2.39 13.69
C PHE A 56 -0.10 -3.92 13.75
N ARG A 57 -0.48 -4.62 12.67
CA ARG A 57 -0.31 -6.08 12.58
C ARG A 57 1.16 -6.48 12.61
N ALA A 58 2.01 -5.80 11.85
CA ALA A 58 3.45 -6.08 11.84
C ALA A 58 4.09 -5.80 13.21
N GLN A 59 3.72 -4.69 13.86
CA GLN A 59 4.22 -4.36 15.21
C GLN A 59 3.79 -5.41 16.24
N ARG A 60 2.50 -5.81 16.26
CA ARG A 60 2.00 -6.88 17.14
C ARG A 60 2.74 -8.20 16.91
N ALA A 61 3.00 -8.56 15.65
CA ALA A 61 3.71 -9.79 15.30
C ALA A 61 5.17 -9.81 15.81
N SER A 62 5.81 -8.66 15.89
CA SER A 62 7.17 -8.50 16.42
C SER A 62 7.20 -8.16 17.93
N GLY A 63 6.08 -8.30 18.64
CA GLY A 63 6.00 -8.03 20.09
C GLY A 63 6.11 -6.54 20.47
N MET A 64 5.88 -5.62 19.53
CA MET A 64 5.88 -4.18 19.76
C MET A 64 4.44 -3.66 19.96
N ALA A 65 4.26 -2.72 20.89
CA ALA A 65 2.98 -2.04 21.07
C ALA A 65 2.59 -1.28 19.78
N PRO A 66 1.35 -1.46 19.26
CA PRO A 66 0.90 -0.91 17.99
C PRO A 66 0.63 0.60 18.10
N ARG A 67 1.68 1.42 18.00
CA ARG A 67 1.56 2.88 18.10
C ARG A 67 2.44 3.60 17.09
N LEU A 68 1.84 4.60 16.45
CA LEU A 68 2.53 5.55 15.58
C LEU A 68 2.66 6.87 16.33
N GLN A 69 3.86 7.40 16.37
CA GLN A 69 4.13 8.69 16.99
C GLN A 69 3.75 9.82 16.04
N VAL A 70 3.14 10.86 16.60
CA VAL A 70 2.88 12.14 15.94
C VAL A 70 3.69 13.18 16.68
N LEU A 71 4.55 13.91 15.97
CA LEU A 71 5.43 14.89 16.61
C LEU A 71 4.75 16.24 16.77
N ASN A 72 3.89 16.60 15.82
CA ASN A 72 3.23 17.90 15.80
C ASN A 72 1.74 17.74 15.47
N PRO A 73 0.83 18.50 16.13
CA PRO A 73 -0.60 18.43 15.81
C PRO A 73 -0.92 18.87 14.38
N VAL A 74 -0.11 19.77 13.80
CA VAL A 74 -0.23 20.20 12.40
C VAL A 74 0.09 19.06 11.42
N GLU A 75 0.96 18.12 11.82
CA GLU A 75 1.34 16.96 11.01
C GLU A 75 0.11 16.15 10.63
N THR A 76 -0.76 15.86 11.59
CA THR A 76 -2.00 15.09 11.39
C THR A 76 -2.92 15.72 10.35
N ILE A 77 -3.07 17.05 10.36
CA ILE A 77 -3.93 17.74 9.38
C ILE A 77 -3.30 17.66 7.98
N SER A 78 -1.98 17.86 7.88
CA SER A 78 -1.29 17.81 6.59
C SER A 78 -1.29 16.42 5.97
N THR A 79 -1.12 15.38 6.78
CA THR A 79 -1.13 13.99 6.32
C THR A 79 -2.54 13.56 5.91
N ASP A 80 -3.58 14.03 6.62
CA ASP A 80 -4.97 13.80 6.22
C ASP A 80 -5.32 14.46 4.88
N MET A 81 -4.77 15.67 4.62
CA MET A 81 -4.95 16.34 3.34
C MET A 81 -4.27 15.58 2.19
N GLN A 82 -3.03 15.13 2.38
CA GLN A 82 -2.31 14.30 1.41
C GLN A 82 -3.01 12.96 1.17
N LEU A 83 -3.46 12.31 2.25
CA LEU A 83 -4.22 11.07 2.19
C LEU A 83 -5.48 11.24 1.36
N ALA A 84 -6.28 12.27 1.64
CA ALA A 84 -7.51 12.54 0.90
C ALA A 84 -7.26 12.76 -0.60
N LEU A 85 -6.20 13.51 -0.94
CA LEU A 85 -5.78 13.78 -2.32
C LEU A 85 -5.35 12.50 -3.05
N VAL A 86 -4.49 11.70 -2.43
CA VAL A 86 -3.94 10.50 -3.06
C VAL A 86 -5.00 9.41 -3.18
N VAL A 87 -5.86 9.24 -2.19
CA VAL A 87 -7.00 8.32 -2.23
C VAL A 87 -7.99 8.71 -3.31
N SER A 88 -8.32 10.00 -3.45
CA SER A 88 -9.23 10.44 -4.50
C SER A 88 -8.65 10.23 -5.90
N LEU A 89 -7.37 10.53 -6.11
CA LEU A 89 -6.67 10.28 -7.37
C LEU A 89 -6.64 8.79 -7.71
N THR A 90 -6.40 7.94 -6.71
CA THR A 90 -6.35 6.49 -6.89
C THR A 90 -7.71 5.91 -7.26
N LEU A 91 -8.78 6.29 -6.55
CA LEU A 91 -10.13 5.82 -6.83
C LEU A 91 -10.67 6.36 -8.17
N SER A 92 -10.21 7.53 -8.61
CA SER A 92 -10.56 8.12 -9.89
C SER A 92 -9.66 7.69 -11.05
N ALA A 93 -8.64 6.85 -10.81
CA ALA A 93 -7.76 6.35 -11.87
C ALA A 93 -8.50 5.74 -13.08
N PRO A 94 -9.60 4.95 -12.91
CA PRO A 94 -10.38 4.43 -14.04
C PRO A 94 -11.05 5.53 -14.88
N TRP A 95 -11.51 6.60 -14.22
CA TRP A 95 -12.09 7.75 -14.89
C TRP A 95 -11.03 8.54 -15.66
N ILE A 96 -9.87 8.78 -15.05
CA ILE A 96 -8.75 9.46 -15.68
C ILE A 96 -8.32 8.69 -16.93
N LEU A 97 -8.20 7.37 -16.85
CA LEU A 97 -7.85 6.52 -17.99
C LEU A 97 -8.91 6.61 -19.11
N TRP A 98 -10.20 6.66 -18.76
CA TRP A 98 -11.27 6.83 -19.74
C TRP A 98 -11.19 8.19 -20.46
N GLN A 99 -10.87 9.27 -19.75
CA GLN A 99 -10.70 10.60 -20.37
C GLN A 99 -9.45 10.66 -21.24
N LEU A 100 -8.36 10.04 -20.79
CA LEU A 100 -7.14 9.89 -21.58
C LEU A 100 -7.43 9.15 -22.89
N TRP A 101 -8.23 8.08 -22.84
CA TRP A 101 -8.61 7.37 -24.06
C TRP A 101 -9.50 8.20 -24.99
N LYS A 102 -10.47 8.94 -24.47
CA LYS A 102 -11.32 9.80 -25.31
C LYS A 102 -10.56 10.87 -26.09
N PHE A 103 -9.39 11.26 -25.59
CA PHE A 103 -8.47 12.13 -26.31
C PHE A 103 -7.77 11.40 -27.48
N VAL A 104 -7.48 10.11 -27.33
CA VAL A 104 -6.84 9.25 -28.34
C VAL A 104 -7.84 8.64 -29.34
N GLU A 105 -9.12 8.50 -28.94
CA GLU A 105 -10.24 7.97 -29.73
C GLU A 105 -10.36 8.48 -31.19
N PRO A 106 -10.10 9.75 -31.53
CA PRO A 106 -10.28 10.26 -32.88
C PRO A 106 -9.44 9.51 -33.94
N GLY A 107 -8.33 8.87 -33.52
CA GLY A 107 -7.46 8.08 -34.40
C GLY A 107 -7.88 6.62 -34.60
N LEU A 108 -9.01 6.17 -34.01
CA LEU A 108 -9.39 4.76 -33.93
C LEU A 108 -10.66 4.40 -34.74
N TYR A 109 -10.72 3.17 -35.26
CA TYR A 109 -11.84 2.68 -36.06
C TYR A 109 -13.17 2.72 -35.28
N ALA A 110 -14.25 3.18 -35.93
CA ALA A 110 -15.58 3.33 -35.32
C ALA A 110 -16.15 2.03 -34.69
N SER A 111 -15.74 0.87 -35.18
CA SER A 111 -16.13 -0.45 -34.67
C SER A 111 -15.47 -0.81 -33.32
N GLU A 112 -14.33 -0.21 -32.98
CA GLU A 112 -13.58 -0.51 -31.76
C GLU A 112 -14.08 0.27 -30.54
N LYS A 113 -14.82 1.37 -30.76
CA LYS A 113 -15.42 2.23 -29.73
C LYS A 113 -16.33 1.48 -28.76
N ARG A 114 -16.94 0.36 -29.18
CA ARG A 114 -17.80 -0.47 -28.32
C ARG A 114 -17.00 -1.18 -27.22
N PHE A 115 -15.79 -1.62 -27.52
CA PHE A 115 -14.96 -2.40 -26.59
C PHE A 115 -14.41 -1.53 -25.46
N VAL A 116 -14.32 -0.22 -25.68
CA VAL A 116 -13.87 0.76 -24.70
C VAL A 116 -14.80 0.83 -23.50
N ARG A 117 -16.11 0.69 -23.72
CA ARG A 117 -17.07 0.65 -22.60
C ARG A 117 -16.87 -0.59 -21.71
N LEU A 118 -16.24 -1.65 -22.22
CA LEU A 118 -15.84 -2.82 -21.44
C LEU A 118 -14.51 -2.61 -20.69
N LEU A 119 -13.64 -1.71 -21.16
CA LEU A 119 -12.37 -1.41 -20.52
C LEU A 119 -12.50 -0.65 -19.21
N VAL A 120 -13.50 0.24 -19.08
CA VAL A 120 -13.71 1.03 -17.86
C VAL A 120 -13.97 0.16 -16.62
N PRO A 121 -14.93 -0.80 -16.61
CA PRO A 121 -15.12 -1.66 -15.44
C PRO A 121 -13.92 -2.58 -15.20
N MET A 122 -13.17 -2.96 -16.24
CA MET A 122 -11.93 -3.73 -16.11
C MET A 122 -10.81 -2.91 -15.44
N SER A 123 -10.70 -1.62 -15.77
CA SER A 123 -9.78 -0.68 -15.11
C SER A 123 -10.12 -0.53 -13.63
N ALA A 124 -11.40 -0.34 -13.30
CA ALA A 124 -11.85 -0.28 -11.92
C ALA A 124 -11.53 -1.57 -11.15
N ALA A 125 -11.77 -2.73 -11.76
CA ALA A 125 -11.42 -4.02 -11.17
C ALA A 125 -9.91 -4.17 -10.96
N LEU A 126 -9.08 -3.74 -11.91
CA LEU A 126 -7.61 -3.75 -11.77
C LEU A 126 -7.15 -2.81 -10.66
N THR A 127 -7.71 -1.61 -10.53
CA THR A 127 -7.37 -0.69 -9.43
C THR A 127 -7.71 -1.31 -8.08
N VAL A 128 -8.90 -1.89 -7.93
CA VAL A 128 -9.31 -2.55 -6.69
C VAL A 128 -8.41 -3.74 -6.39
N LEU A 129 -8.08 -4.55 -7.41
CA LEU A 129 -7.14 -5.65 -7.27
C LEU A 129 -5.74 -5.17 -6.85
N GLY A 130 -5.26 -4.06 -7.40
CA GLY A 130 -3.97 -3.46 -7.04
C GLY A 130 -3.95 -2.96 -5.60
N LEU A 131 -5.00 -2.25 -5.17
CA LEU A 131 -5.16 -1.83 -3.77
C LEU A 131 -5.24 -3.03 -2.81
N ALA A 132 -5.96 -4.08 -3.20
CA ALA A 132 -6.07 -5.31 -2.42
C ALA A 132 -4.72 -6.03 -2.30
N LEU A 133 -4.00 -6.19 -3.41
CA LEU A 133 -2.66 -6.76 -3.45
C LEU A 133 -1.68 -5.93 -2.61
N LEU A 134 -1.77 -4.61 -2.68
CA LEU A 134 -0.98 -3.72 -1.85
C LEU A 134 -1.22 -3.97 -0.35
N GLN A 135 -2.47 -3.92 0.08
CA GLN A 135 -2.83 -3.99 1.50
C GLN A 135 -2.70 -5.39 2.11
N TRP A 136 -3.02 -6.43 1.34
CA TRP A 136 -3.02 -7.82 1.85
C TRP A 136 -1.72 -8.55 1.63
N VAL A 137 -0.89 -8.16 0.66
CA VAL A 137 0.33 -8.89 0.30
C VAL A 137 1.56 -8.03 0.49
N LEU A 138 1.68 -6.91 -0.22
CA LEU A 138 2.94 -6.13 -0.24
C LEU A 138 3.22 -5.49 1.13
N MET A 139 2.28 -4.73 1.67
CA MET A 139 2.42 -4.03 2.94
C MET A 139 2.84 -4.94 4.10
N PRO A 140 2.15 -6.06 4.40
CA PRO A 140 2.56 -6.91 5.51
C PRO A 140 3.95 -7.52 5.31
N ILE A 141 4.33 -7.90 4.09
CA ILE A 141 5.65 -8.46 3.81
C ILE A 141 6.74 -7.40 3.99
N MET A 142 6.57 -6.22 3.39
CA MET A 142 7.54 -5.11 3.49
C MET A 142 7.72 -4.67 4.95
N LEU A 143 6.63 -4.49 5.69
CA LEU A 143 6.69 -4.03 7.07
C LEU A 143 7.28 -5.09 8.01
N THR A 144 6.92 -6.36 7.85
CA THR A 144 7.51 -7.43 8.66
C THR A 144 9.02 -7.52 8.42
N PHE A 145 9.46 -7.36 7.17
CA PHE A 145 10.88 -7.26 6.86
C PHE A 145 11.53 -6.03 7.50
N LEU A 146 10.97 -4.83 7.34
CA LEU A 146 11.52 -3.59 7.91
C LEU A 146 11.60 -3.61 9.45
N VAL A 147 10.56 -4.15 10.10
CA VAL A 147 10.48 -4.23 11.58
C VAL A 147 11.50 -5.25 12.10
N ASN A 148 11.61 -6.42 11.46
CA ASN A 148 12.55 -7.45 11.90
C ASN A 148 14.00 -7.14 11.53
N PHE A 149 14.24 -6.41 10.43
CA PHE A 149 15.59 -5.98 10.04
C PHE A 149 16.14 -4.87 10.96
N GLY A 150 15.27 -4.00 11.48
CA GLY A 150 15.64 -2.92 12.39
C GLY A 150 15.52 -3.26 13.89
N GLY A 151 14.92 -4.40 14.23
CA GLY A 151 14.75 -4.85 15.60
C GLY A 151 16.04 -5.41 16.21
N PRO A 152 16.26 -5.30 17.53
CA PRO A 152 17.40 -5.95 18.18
C PRO A 152 17.33 -7.45 17.91
N ASP A 153 18.42 -8.01 17.39
CA ASP A 153 18.62 -9.44 17.17
C ASP A 153 17.99 -10.26 18.31
N ALA A 154 16.82 -10.84 18.04
CA ALA A 154 16.34 -12.00 18.81
C ALA A 154 17.21 -13.24 18.52
N THR A 155 18.36 -13.06 17.87
CA THR A 155 19.29 -14.05 17.34
C THR A 155 20.58 -14.21 18.13
N LEU A 156 20.75 -13.59 19.31
CA LEU A 156 21.76 -14.01 20.30
C LEU A 156 21.14 -14.37 21.66
N LEU A 157 19.91 -14.90 21.65
CA LEU A 157 19.54 -15.89 22.65
C LEU A 157 19.88 -17.27 22.07
N GLU A 158 21.16 -17.55 21.91
CA GLU A 158 21.62 -18.90 22.21
C GLU A 158 21.18 -19.14 23.66
N THR A 159 20.07 -19.85 23.83
CA THR A 159 19.96 -20.75 24.97
C THR A 159 21.27 -21.52 25.00
N PRO A 160 22.06 -21.50 26.08
CA PRO A 160 23.18 -22.43 26.21
C PRO A 160 22.58 -23.82 26.03
N SER A 161 22.70 -24.39 24.83
CA SER A 161 22.33 -25.76 24.57
C SER A 161 23.38 -26.58 25.31
N ASP A 162 22.93 -27.28 26.33
CA ASP A 162 23.64 -28.27 27.11
C ASP A 162 24.75 -28.98 26.30
N SER A 163 26.01 -28.62 26.55
CA SER A 163 27.13 -29.55 26.68
C SER A 163 28.47 -28.80 26.73
N GLN A 164 28.90 -28.44 27.95
CA GLN A 164 30.27 -28.46 28.47
C GLN A 164 30.23 -27.81 29.86
N SER A 165 30.12 -28.63 30.91
CA SER A 165 31.27 -29.12 31.68
C SER A 165 31.48 -28.24 32.93
N GLU A 166 30.99 -28.76 34.05
CA GLU A 166 31.51 -28.58 35.41
C GLU A 166 32.07 -27.20 35.79
N ALA A 167 31.19 -26.31 36.25
CA ALA A 167 31.57 -25.32 37.25
C ALA A 167 30.91 -25.71 38.57
N SER A 168 31.73 -26.29 39.46
CA SER A 168 31.41 -26.59 40.84
C SER A 168 30.64 -25.46 41.52
N ALA A 169 29.61 -25.83 42.27
CA ALA A 169 28.89 -24.93 43.16
C ALA A 169 29.89 -24.13 44.03
N PRO A 170 29.83 -22.78 44.05
CA PRO A 170 30.51 -22.04 45.09
C PRO A 170 29.72 -22.23 46.39
N ASP A 171 30.43 -22.79 47.35
CA ASP A 171 30.11 -22.96 48.76
C ASP A 171 29.25 -21.80 49.31
N ALA A 172 28.07 -22.13 49.83
CA ALA A 172 27.06 -21.19 50.32
C ALA A 172 27.43 -20.55 51.68
N ALA A 173 28.72 -20.29 51.93
CA ALA A 173 29.21 -19.85 53.22
C ALA A 173 30.38 -18.85 53.16
N LYS A 174 30.45 -17.99 52.13
CA LYS A 174 31.22 -16.72 52.21
C LYS A 174 31.00 -15.83 50.99
N ALA A 175 29.98 -14.98 51.06
CA ALA A 175 29.92 -13.76 50.24
C ALA A 175 29.77 -12.57 51.19
N PRO A 176 30.62 -11.52 51.08
CA PRO A 176 30.45 -10.32 51.87
C PRO A 176 29.12 -9.66 51.50
N ALA A 177 28.27 -9.45 52.51
CA ALA A 177 27.03 -8.70 52.40
C ALA A 177 27.33 -7.28 51.90
N SER A 178 27.17 -7.09 50.60
CA SER A 178 26.95 -5.79 49.98
C SER A 178 26.26 -6.03 48.63
N SER A 179 25.11 -6.72 48.67
CA SER A 179 24.06 -6.41 47.72
C SER A 179 23.74 -4.93 47.96
N THR A 180 24.13 -4.07 47.03
CA THR A 180 23.47 -2.77 46.95
C THR A 180 22.08 -3.06 46.39
N ASP A 181 21.21 -3.53 47.29
CA ASP A 181 19.79 -3.65 47.09
C ASP A 181 19.26 -2.23 46.91
N VAL A 182 19.10 -1.78 45.67
CA VAL A 182 18.22 -0.64 45.39
C VAL A 182 16.79 -1.15 45.44
N ALA A 183 16.40 -1.65 46.62
CA ALA A 183 15.01 -1.75 47.02
C ALA A 183 14.60 -0.33 47.38
N ALA A 184 13.96 0.39 46.46
CA ALA A 184 13.30 1.65 46.79
C ALA A 184 12.15 1.34 47.77
N HIS A 185 12.42 1.47 49.06
CA HIS A 185 11.45 1.33 50.14
C HIS A 185 10.65 2.64 50.24
N ILE A 186 9.43 2.68 49.69
CA ILE A 186 8.44 3.71 50.04
C ILE A 186 7.56 3.10 51.13
N GLY A 187 8.01 3.23 52.38
CA GLY A 187 7.45 2.46 53.49
C GLY A 187 7.78 0.97 53.39
N ASP A 188 7.54 0.23 54.46
CA ASP A 188 8.01 -1.14 54.71
C ASP A 188 7.30 -2.22 53.85
N ARG A 189 6.90 -1.91 52.61
CA ARG A 189 6.12 -2.79 51.73
C ARG A 189 6.71 -2.84 50.31
N PRO A 190 6.98 -4.04 49.76
CA PRO A 190 7.43 -4.17 48.39
C PRO A 190 6.34 -3.70 47.43
N VAL A 191 6.64 -2.72 46.59
CA VAL A 191 5.74 -2.27 45.50
C VAL A 191 5.67 -3.40 44.48
N THR A 192 4.53 -4.10 44.45
CA THR A 192 4.28 -5.18 43.50
C THR A 192 3.38 -4.65 42.40
N VAL A 193 3.84 -4.72 41.15
CA VAL A 193 3.02 -4.35 39.99
C VAL A 193 2.45 -5.62 39.35
N PRO A 194 1.14 -5.87 39.45
CA PRO A 194 0.52 -7.09 38.92
C PRO A 194 0.48 -7.09 37.38
N LEU A 195 0.66 -8.27 36.77
CA LEU A 195 0.38 -8.50 35.35
C LEU A 195 -1.11 -8.80 35.17
N LEU A 196 -1.85 -7.96 34.45
CA LEU A 196 -3.29 -8.11 34.20
C LEU A 196 -3.57 -8.35 32.71
N GLN A 197 -4.28 -9.44 32.39
CA GLN A 197 -4.68 -9.80 31.02
C GLN A 197 -5.61 -8.77 30.36
N ARG A 198 -6.39 -8.03 31.17
CA ARG A 198 -7.29 -6.95 30.73
C ARG A 198 -7.27 -5.83 31.77
N PRO A 199 -7.48 -4.56 31.36
CA PRO A 199 -7.61 -3.46 32.30
C PRO A 199 -8.75 -3.71 33.30
N PRO A 200 -8.63 -3.23 34.56
CA PRO A 200 -9.73 -3.26 35.52
C PRO A 200 -10.90 -2.41 35.01
N GLU A 201 -12.14 -2.89 35.15
CA GLU A 201 -13.34 -2.17 34.73
C GLU A 201 -13.54 -0.86 35.52
N HIS A 202 -13.09 -0.84 36.78
CA HIS A 202 -13.09 0.33 37.65
C HIS A 202 -11.71 0.51 38.30
N PRO A 203 -10.77 1.19 37.64
CA PRO A 203 -9.43 1.40 38.16
C PRO A 203 -9.45 2.35 39.36
N LEU A 204 -8.82 1.95 40.46
CA LEU A 204 -8.71 2.78 41.65
C LEU A 204 -7.62 3.86 41.45
N PRO A 205 -7.79 5.09 41.96
CA PRO A 205 -6.75 6.11 41.92
C PRO A 205 -5.43 5.59 42.52
N GLY A 206 -4.33 5.72 41.77
CA GLY A 206 -2.99 5.25 42.13
C GLY A 206 -2.70 3.77 41.84
N GLN A 207 -3.68 3.00 41.33
CA GLN A 207 -3.47 1.60 40.96
C GLN A 207 -2.53 1.48 39.74
N MET A 208 -1.58 0.54 39.81
CA MET A 208 -0.61 0.24 38.75
C MET A 208 -0.76 -1.21 38.28
N TRP A 209 -0.62 -1.48 36.98
CA TRP A 209 -0.57 -2.85 36.44
C TRP A 209 0.21 -2.89 35.13
N ILE A 210 0.65 -4.09 34.75
CA ILE A 210 1.30 -4.35 33.46
C ILE A 210 0.35 -5.17 32.58
N THR A 211 0.09 -4.68 31.38
CA THR A 211 -0.72 -5.38 30.36
C THR A 211 0.18 -6.33 29.55
N PRO A 212 -0.33 -7.44 28.98
CA PRO A 212 0.40 -8.32 28.05
C PRO A 212 1.12 -7.59 26.90
N ASP A 213 0.63 -6.41 26.53
CA ASP A 213 1.23 -5.52 25.53
C ASP A 213 2.50 -4.80 26.02
N HIS A 214 3.05 -5.20 27.17
CA HIS A 214 4.23 -4.61 27.82
C HIS A 214 4.03 -3.12 28.13
N GLU A 215 2.84 -2.76 28.59
CA GLU A 215 2.51 -1.39 29.00
C GLU A 215 2.24 -1.36 30.50
N LEU A 216 2.97 -0.52 31.23
CA LEU A 216 2.68 -0.13 32.59
C LEU A 216 1.59 0.93 32.58
N GLN A 217 0.41 0.62 33.10
CA GLN A 217 -0.69 1.57 33.23
C GLN A 217 -0.79 2.04 34.68
N ILE A 218 -1.03 3.34 34.86
CA ILE A 218 -1.20 4.00 36.16
C ILE A 218 -2.52 4.77 36.13
N ALA A 219 -3.40 4.44 37.06
CA ALA A 219 -4.65 5.14 37.26
C ALA A 219 -4.39 6.50 37.96
N GLN A 220 -4.42 7.60 37.22
CA GLN A 220 -4.22 8.94 37.74
C GLN A 220 -5.57 9.64 37.99
N PRO A 221 -5.88 10.12 39.21
CA PRO A 221 -7.07 10.92 39.45
C PRO A 221 -6.97 12.28 38.75
N VAL A 222 -8.03 12.69 38.04
CA VAL A 222 -8.13 14.00 37.36
C VAL A 222 -9.16 14.87 38.08
N GLY A 223 -8.76 16.10 38.44
CA GLY A 223 -9.63 17.07 39.11
C GLY A 223 -10.02 16.64 40.54
N ASP A 224 -11.32 16.62 40.84
CA ASP A 224 -11.89 16.29 42.17
C ASP A 224 -11.82 14.80 42.54
N GLY A 225 -11.05 14.00 41.78
CA GLY A 225 -10.85 12.57 42.01
C GLY A 225 -12.01 11.67 41.56
N SER A 226 -13.06 12.22 40.94
CA SER A 226 -14.22 11.47 40.44
C SER A 226 -13.99 10.74 39.11
N HIS A 227 -12.99 11.17 38.34
CA HIS A 227 -12.58 10.53 37.08
C HIS A 227 -11.11 10.13 37.16
N VAL A 228 -10.81 8.93 36.68
CA VAL A 228 -9.47 8.37 36.62
C VAL A 228 -9.04 8.35 35.15
N GLU A 229 -7.91 8.99 34.86
CA GLU A 229 -7.24 8.90 33.56
C GLU A 229 -6.13 7.85 33.64
N LEU A 230 -5.97 7.07 32.58
CA LEU A 230 -4.98 6.00 32.52
C LEU A 230 -3.70 6.53 31.89
N LEU A 231 -2.69 6.78 32.72
CA LEU A 231 -1.36 7.07 32.24
C LEU A 231 -0.68 5.77 31.80
N THR A 232 -0.38 5.67 30.51
CA THR A 232 0.19 4.45 29.92
C THR A 232 1.67 4.66 29.59
N VAL A 233 2.54 3.90 30.25
CA VAL A 233 3.99 3.93 30.10
C VAL A 233 4.45 2.62 29.43
N PRO A 234 5.06 2.68 28.24
CA PRO A 234 5.57 1.49 27.56
C PRO A 234 6.79 0.91 28.30
N LEU A 235 6.74 -0.35 28.68
CA LEU A 235 7.89 -1.08 29.24
C LEU A 235 8.64 -1.77 28.08
N ARG A 236 9.76 -1.19 27.64
CA ARG A 236 10.63 -1.80 26.63
C ARG A 236 11.84 -2.45 27.31
N ARG A 237 12.32 -3.59 26.77
CA ARG A 237 13.68 -4.05 27.09
C ARG A 237 14.65 -3.01 26.55
N SER A 238 15.46 -2.44 27.43
CA SER A 238 16.44 -1.40 27.10
C SER A 238 17.59 -1.97 26.27
N GLY A 239 17.38 -2.09 24.97
CA GLY A 239 18.47 -2.06 24.00
C GLY A 239 18.91 -0.60 23.77
N PRO A 240 20.13 -0.34 23.28
CA PRO A 240 20.60 1.01 22.98
C PRO A 240 19.85 1.71 21.84
N LEU A 241 19.04 0.97 21.06
CA LEU A 241 18.27 1.49 19.93
C LEU A 241 16.78 1.20 20.15
N GLU A 242 15.97 2.26 20.28
CA GLU A 242 14.52 2.15 20.30
C GLU A 242 13.93 2.49 18.94
N GLN A 243 13.34 1.48 18.28
CA GLN A 243 12.61 1.72 17.05
C GLN A 243 11.29 2.47 17.35
N GLN A 244 11.16 3.66 16.76
CA GLN A 244 9.97 4.50 16.83
C GLN A 244 9.39 4.66 15.42
N PHE A 245 8.13 4.26 15.25
CA PHE A 245 7.41 4.43 13.99
C PHE A 245 6.63 5.73 14.03
N ARG A 246 6.80 6.57 13.01
CA ARG A 246 6.11 7.86 12.89
C ARG A 246 4.98 7.78 11.88
N LEU A 247 3.91 8.53 12.13
CA LEU A 247 2.71 8.50 11.31
C LEU A 247 2.95 9.09 9.91
N ARG A 248 3.58 10.26 9.81
CA ARG A 248 3.82 10.92 8.52
C ARG A 248 4.68 10.07 7.60
N GLU A 249 5.83 9.61 8.06
CA GLU A 249 6.75 8.81 7.25
C GLU A 249 6.09 7.51 6.78
N TYR A 250 5.27 6.90 7.63
CA TYR A 250 4.46 5.74 7.26
C TYR A 250 3.41 6.08 6.19
N LEU A 251 2.63 7.13 6.37
CA LEU A 251 1.60 7.52 5.41
C LEU A 251 2.21 7.97 4.09
N ASP A 252 3.29 8.74 4.08
CA ASP A 252 3.98 9.13 2.86
C ASP A 252 4.43 7.89 2.07
N PHE A 253 5.01 6.91 2.76
CA PHE A 253 5.37 5.61 2.19
C PHE A 253 4.15 4.88 1.58
N VAL A 254 3.08 4.70 2.35
CA VAL A 254 1.89 3.96 1.91
C VAL A 254 1.19 4.68 0.76
N LEU A 255 1.01 6.00 0.86
CA LEU A 255 0.32 6.80 -0.15
C LEU A 255 1.07 6.81 -1.47
N MET A 256 2.39 6.94 -1.44
CA MET A 256 3.23 6.88 -2.63
C MET A 256 3.17 5.50 -3.29
N LEU A 257 3.22 4.43 -2.50
CA LEU A 257 3.06 3.07 -2.97
C LEU A 257 1.66 2.81 -3.52
N MET A 258 0.62 3.38 -2.90
CA MET A 258 -0.77 3.31 -3.35
C MET A 258 -0.95 3.99 -4.71
N LEU A 259 -0.43 5.21 -4.86
CA LEU A 259 -0.47 5.94 -6.13
C LEU A 259 0.32 5.22 -7.22
N GLY A 260 1.54 4.78 -6.92
CA GLY A 260 2.39 4.04 -7.86
C GLY A 260 1.74 2.73 -8.31
N THR A 261 1.13 1.99 -7.38
CA THR A 261 0.38 0.77 -7.68
C THR A 261 -0.84 1.08 -8.53
N ALA A 262 -1.62 2.11 -8.20
CA ALA A 262 -2.81 2.49 -8.97
C ALA A 262 -2.47 2.82 -10.43
N VAL A 263 -1.40 3.59 -10.66
CA VAL A 263 -0.89 3.93 -11.99
C VAL A 263 -0.38 2.68 -12.71
N ALA A 264 0.42 1.86 -12.03
CA ALA A 264 0.97 0.64 -12.60
C ALA A 264 -0.13 -0.37 -13.01
N PHE A 265 -1.18 -0.50 -12.23
CA PHE A 265 -2.31 -1.37 -12.57
C PHE A 265 -3.14 -0.84 -13.76
N GLN A 266 -2.94 0.40 -14.20
CA GLN A 266 -3.49 0.86 -15.49
C GLN A 266 -2.61 0.47 -16.69
N LEU A 267 -1.34 0.12 -16.48
CA LEU A 267 -0.38 -0.21 -17.53
C LEU A 267 -0.87 -1.30 -18.50
N PRO A 268 -1.50 -2.42 -18.07
CA PRO A 268 -2.00 -3.43 -19.00
C PRO A 268 -3.03 -2.86 -19.99
N LEU A 269 -3.86 -1.94 -19.51
CA LEU A 269 -4.88 -1.28 -20.33
C LEU A 269 -4.26 -0.22 -21.23
N VAL A 270 -3.29 0.55 -20.74
CA VAL A 270 -2.55 1.51 -21.55
C VAL A 270 -1.86 0.79 -22.71
N ILE A 271 -1.20 -0.35 -22.49
CA ILE A 271 -0.58 -1.16 -23.55
C ILE A 271 -1.62 -1.61 -24.58
N LEU A 272 -2.77 -2.10 -24.12
CA LEU A 272 -3.86 -2.52 -25.00
C LEU A 272 -4.35 -1.35 -25.88
N LEU A 273 -4.55 -0.18 -25.28
CA LEU A 273 -4.98 1.02 -25.97
C LEU A 273 -3.95 1.52 -26.99
N LEU A 274 -2.66 1.53 -26.62
CA LEU A 274 -1.57 1.91 -27.53
C LEU A 274 -1.42 0.91 -28.69
N GLY A 275 -1.69 -0.37 -28.44
CA GLY A 275 -1.71 -1.39 -29.48
C GLY A 275 -2.85 -1.22 -30.48
N TRP A 276 -4.03 -0.79 -30.01
CA TRP A 276 -5.15 -0.45 -30.90
C TRP A 276 -4.91 0.84 -31.68
N ALA A 277 -4.32 1.85 -31.04
CA ALA A 277 -3.91 3.09 -31.69
C ALA A 277 -2.79 2.88 -32.75
N GLY A 278 -2.22 1.68 -32.86
CA GLY A 278 -1.13 1.38 -33.79
C GLY A 278 0.22 1.98 -33.39
N VAL A 279 0.33 2.53 -32.17
CA VAL A 279 1.57 3.12 -31.64
C VAL A 279 2.56 2.02 -31.23
N VAL A 280 2.05 0.87 -30.79
CA VAL A 280 2.86 -0.22 -30.25
C VAL A 280 2.50 -1.55 -30.89
N GLU A 281 3.49 -2.26 -31.43
CA GLU A 281 3.32 -3.59 -32.02
C GLU A 281 3.76 -4.73 -31.08
N LEU A 282 3.16 -5.93 -31.23
CA LEU A 282 3.52 -7.11 -30.44
C LEU A 282 5.00 -7.53 -30.57
N PRO A 283 5.61 -7.56 -31.77
CA PRO A 283 7.02 -7.94 -31.91
C PRO A 283 7.95 -6.96 -31.19
N TRP A 284 7.59 -5.67 -31.19
CA TRP A 284 8.34 -4.61 -30.51
C TRP A 284 8.29 -4.76 -28.99
N LEU A 285 7.11 -5.01 -28.41
CA LEU A 285 6.95 -5.33 -26.99
C LEU A 285 7.78 -6.56 -26.60
N ARG A 286 7.74 -7.63 -27.41
CA ARG A 286 8.48 -8.87 -27.12
C ARG A 286 9.99 -8.68 -27.15
N SER A 287 10.53 -7.90 -28.08
CA SER A 287 11.98 -7.64 -28.16
C SER A 287 12.49 -6.74 -27.02
N HIS A 288 11.61 -5.91 -26.43
CA HIS A 288 11.96 -4.97 -25.36
C HIS A 288 11.74 -5.47 -23.93
N ARG A 289 11.50 -6.77 -23.71
CA ARG A 289 11.29 -7.36 -22.38
C ARG A 289 12.38 -7.01 -21.36
N ARG A 290 13.66 -7.02 -21.78
CA ARG A 290 14.80 -6.63 -20.93
C ARG A 290 14.73 -5.16 -20.47
N HIS A 291 14.24 -4.27 -21.33
CA HIS A 291 14.05 -2.86 -21.00
C HIS A 291 12.85 -2.68 -20.07
N ALA A 292 11.78 -3.45 -20.26
CA ALA A 292 10.63 -3.45 -19.35
C ALA A 292 11.02 -3.86 -17.93
N ILE A 293 11.86 -4.89 -17.76
CA ILE A 293 12.38 -5.31 -16.44
C ILE A 293 13.18 -4.17 -15.80
N PHE A 294 14.07 -3.52 -16.56
CA PHE A 294 14.87 -2.39 -16.07
C PHE A 294 13.99 -1.20 -15.66
N VAL A 295 12.98 -0.85 -16.46
CA VAL A 295 12.02 0.21 -16.14
C VAL A 295 11.19 -0.16 -14.91
N CYS A 296 10.73 -1.41 -14.78
CA CYS A 296 10.01 -1.87 -13.59
C CYS A 296 10.87 -1.78 -12.33
N ALA A 297 12.16 -2.10 -12.42
CA ALA A 297 13.10 -1.95 -11.31
C ALA A 297 13.30 -0.47 -10.92
N ILE A 298 13.44 0.43 -11.91
CA ILE A 298 13.52 1.88 -11.65
C ILE A 298 12.24 2.39 -11.00
N LEU A 299 11.08 1.99 -11.52
CA LEU A 299 9.79 2.38 -10.95
C LEU A 299 9.63 1.85 -9.52
N ALA A 300 10.02 0.60 -9.27
CA ALA A 300 10.00 0.04 -7.92
C ALA A 300 10.92 0.79 -6.97
N ALA A 301 12.13 1.15 -7.42
CA ALA A 301 13.07 1.95 -6.64
C ALA A 301 12.57 3.38 -6.39
N LEU A 302 11.88 3.97 -7.37
CA LEU A 302 11.28 5.29 -7.21
C LEU A 302 10.12 5.23 -6.23
N ILE A 303 9.23 4.24 -6.33
CA ILE A 303 8.02 4.10 -5.51
C ILE A 303 8.32 3.63 -4.08
N THR A 304 9.46 2.98 -3.85
CA THR A 304 9.85 2.40 -2.56
C THR A 304 10.97 3.25 -1.92
N PRO A 305 10.64 4.30 -1.15
CA PRO A 305 11.63 5.26 -0.63
C PRO A 305 12.60 4.67 0.40
N THR A 306 12.36 3.45 0.87
CA THR A 306 13.18 2.74 1.87
C THR A 306 14.55 2.34 1.32
N GLY A 307 14.72 2.29 -0.01
CA GLY A 307 16.03 2.03 -0.62
C GLY A 307 16.49 0.57 -0.54
N ASP A 308 15.68 -0.35 0.01
CA ASP A 308 16.10 -1.73 0.28
C ASP A 308 15.85 -2.68 -0.91
N PRO A 309 16.83 -3.53 -1.30
CA PRO A 309 16.71 -4.38 -2.49
C PRO A 309 15.56 -5.40 -2.44
N ILE A 310 15.18 -5.86 -1.23
CA ILE A 310 14.15 -6.88 -1.05
C ILE A 310 12.77 -6.30 -1.35
N SER A 311 12.42 -5.16 -0.75
CA SER A 311 11.16 -4.48 -1.01
C SER A 311 11.07 -3.98 -2.47
N MET A 312 12.18 -3.50 -3.03
CA MET A 312 12.26 -3.15 -4.45
C MET A 312 11.98 -4.35 -5.36
N GLY A 313 12.60 -5.51 -5.09
CA GLY A 313 12.38 -6.75 -5.83
C GLY A 313 10.94 -7.26 -5.71
N LEU A 314 10.39 -7.21 -4.49
CA LEU A 314 9.02 -7.62 -4.20
C LEU A 314 7.99 -6.79 -4.97
N LEU A 315 8.22 -5.49 -5.15
CA LEU A 315 7.34 -4.62 -5.94
C LEU A 315 7.59 -4.75 -7.45
N ALA A 316 8.84 -4.94 -7.89
CA ALA A 316 9.19 -5.08 -9.30
C ALA A 316 8.53 -6.31 -9.95
N VAL A 317 8.37 -7.41 -9.21
CA VAL A 317 7.74 -8.65 -9.71
C VAL A 317 6.28 -8.43 -10.16
N PRO A 318 5.37 -7.90 -9.32
CA PRO A 318 4.03 -7.49 -9.73
C PRO A 318 4.02 -6.52 -10.92
N LEU A 319 4.91 -5.51 -10.93
CA LEU A 319 4.99 -4.54 -12.04
C LEU A 319 5.32 -5.21 -13.37
N TYR A 320 6.30 -6.12 -13.38
CA TYR A 320 6.64 -6.89 -14.57
C TYR A 320 5.51 -7.84 -14.97
N GLY A 321 4.82 -8.46 -14.00
CA GLY A 321 3.64 -9.28 -14.25
C GLY A 321 2.51 -8.51 -14.95
N LEU A 322 2.29 -7.24 -14.59
CA LEU A 322 1.32 -6.36 -15.26
C LEU A 322 1.74 -6.04 -16.70
N TYR A 323 3.03 -5.85 -16.97
CA TYR A 323 3.53 -5.66 -18.32
C TYR A 323 3.24 -6.89 -19.20
N GLU A 324 3.51 -8.10 -18.70
CA GLU A 324 3.18 -9.36 -19.40
C GLU A 324 1.66 -9.53 -19.58
N LEU A 325 0.87 -9.15 -18.57
CA LEU A 325 -0.60 -9.16 -18.65
C LEU A 325 -1.09 -8.23 -19.78
N GLY A 326 -0.51 -7.03 -19.91
CA GLY A 326 -0.83 -6.11 -21.00
C GLY A 326 -0.54 -6.70 -22.38
N MET A 327 0.62 -7.34 -22.51
CA MET A 327 0.99 -8.02 -23.76
C MET A 327 0.05 -9.21 -24.06
N PHE A 328 -0.32 -9.98 -23.04
CA PHE A 328 -1.27 -11.08 -23.17
C PHE A 328 -2.66 -10.59 -23.60
N LEU A 329 -3.15 -9.50 -23.00
CA LEU A 329 -4.42 -8.86 -23.38
C LEU A 329 -4.40 -8.41 -24.85
N LEU A 330 -3.28 -7.86 -25.33
CA LEU A 330 -3.14 -7.45 -26.73
C LEU A 330 -3.12 -8.63 -27.70
N VAL A 331 -2.57 -9.78 -27.29
CA VAL A 331 -2.63 -11.04 -28.07
C VAL A 331 -4.05 -11.58 -28.16
N VAL A 332 -4.81 -11.50 -27.07
CA VAL A 332 -6.19 -11.98 -26.99
C VAL A 332 -7.17 -11.06 -27.74
N ALA A 333 -6.96 -9.74 -27.64
CA ALA A 333 -7.79 -8.70 -28.24
C ALA A 333 -6.99 -7.82 -29.22
N PRO A 334 -6.49 -8.35 -30.34
CA PRO A 334 -5.82 -7.55 -31.36
C PRO A 334 -6.82 -6.67 -32.12
N PRO A 335 -6.37 -5.56 -32.74
CA PRO A 335 -7.24 -4.58 -33.40
C PRO A 335 -8.23 -5.22 -34.38
N SER A 336 -7.72 -6.13 -35.24
CA SER A 336 -8.54 -6.84 -36.22
C SER A 336 -9.64 -7.73 -35.62
N ALA A 337 -9.43 -8.31 -34.44
CA ALA A 337 -10.44 -9.13 -33.76
C ALA A 337 -11.49 -8.28 -33.03
N VAL A 338 -11.08 -7.10 -32.54
CA VAL A 338 -11.98 -6.13 -31.91
C VAL A 338 -12.92 -5.53 -32.97
N ALA A 339 -12.38 -5.14 -34.12
CA ALA A 339 -13.15 -4.63 -35.25
C ALA A 339 -14.22 -5.62 -35.75
N GLN A 340 -13.97 -6.93 -35.65
CA GLN A 340 -14.89 -7.99 -36.06
C GLN A 340 -15.79 -8.53 -34.93
N GLY A 341 -15.60 -8.08 -33.68
CA GLY A 341 -16.35 -8.58 -32.52
C GLY A 341 -16.08 -10.04 -32.14
N THR A 342 -15.01 -10.64 -32.64
CA THR A 342 -14.66 -12.08 -32.45
C THR A 342 -13.80 -12.36 -31.23
N VAL A 343 -13.48 -11.34 -30.42
CA VAL A 343 -12.58 -11.44 -29.25
C VAL A 343 -13.01 -12.54 -28.27
N LEU A 344 -14.31 -12.66 -27.96
CA LEU A 344 -14.81 -13.67 -27.02
C LEU A 344 -14.57 -15.11 -27.53
N LYS A 345 -14.78 -15.33 -28.84
CA LYS A 345 -14.57 -16.63 -29.48
C LYS A 345 -13.09 -17.03 -29.42
N ARG A 346 -12.19 -16.08 -29.72
CA ARG A 346 -10.75 -16.28 -29.69
C ARG A 346 -10.21 -16.51 -28.28
N THR A 347 -10.71 -15.76 -27.30
CA THR A 347 -10.41 -15.95 -25.87
C THR A 347 -10.74 -17.38 -25.43
N ARG A 348 -11.91 -17.88 -25.85
CA ARG A 348 -12.35 -19.25 -25.55
C ARG A 348 -11.46 -20.30 -26.23
N GLU A 349 -11.07 -20.07 -27.48
CA GLU A 349 -10.15 -20.97 -28.22
C GLU A 349 -8.74 -21.02 -27.61
N ILE A 350 -8.22 -19.90 -27.11
CA ILE A 350 -6.88 -19.82 -26.48
C ILE A 350 -6.88 -20.45 -25.08
N LEU A 351 -7.90 -20.17 -24.26
CA LEU A 351 -7.95 -20.63 -22.86
C LEU A 351 -8.40 -22.10 -22.73
N PHE A 352 -9.35 -22.55 -23.55
CA PHE A 352 -9.93 -23.90 -23.42
C PHE A 352 -9.40 -24.91 -24.44
N GLY A 353 -8.45 -24.49 -25.28
CA GLY A 353 -7.89 -25.35 -26.30
C GLY A 353 -8.90 -25.70 -27.39
N ARG A 354 -8.35 -26.07 -28.54
CA ARG A 354 -9.06 -26.42 -29.75
C ARG A 354 -9.86 -27.71 -29.53
N GLY A 355 -11.08 -27.58 -29.01
CA GLY A 355 -12.04 -28.70 -28.94
C GLY A 355 -12.39 -29.17 -30.35
N ARG A 356 -11.68 -30.20 -30.83
CA ARG A 356 -12.06 -31.19 -31.84
C ARG A 356 -12.90 -30.65 -33.03
N SER A 357 -12.23 -30.29 -34.12
CA SER A 357 -12.76 -30.56 -35.46
C SER A 357 -12.39 -32.02 -35.75
N ALA A 358 -13.31 -32.97 -35.51
CA ALA A 358 -14.13 -33.58 -36.56
C ALA A 358 -13.26 -34.32 -37.59
N SER A 359 -13.02 -35.60 -37.30
CA SER A 359 -12.75 -36.67 -38.27
C SER A 359 -14.05 -37.14 -38.88
#